data_AF-A0A7W1J417-F1
#
_entry.id   AF-A0A7W1J417-F1
#
_cell.length_a   1.000
_cell.length_b   1.000
_cell.length_c   1.000
_cell.angle_alpha   90.00
_cell.angle_beta   90.00
_cell.angle_gamma   90.00
#
_symmetry.space_group_name_H-M   'P 1'
#
loop_
_entity.id
_entity.type
_entity.pdbx_description
1 polymer ?
#
loop_
_entity_poly.entity_id
_entity_poly.type
_entity_poly.pdbx_seq_one_letter_code
_entity_poly.pdbx_strand_id
1 'polypeptide(L)'
;MTLIEHLGELRSRIIKIAIAFFGVAIVAWFFRERIFDWLLAPAGDALEGKLNVTGVTEQLFTDMKLALYVGFLLTIPVLLYQLWAFVAPAVGDMGRAFTYTIISMASALFLAGVAFGYFVVLPIGTQFL
;
A
#
# COMPACT_ATOMS: atom_id res chain seq x y z
N MET A 1 -7.05 -25.99 -18.22
CA MET A 1 -7.90 -25.55 -17.09
C MET A 1 -9.22 -25.08 -17.67
N THR A 2 -10.32 -25.51 -17.07
CA THR A 2 -11.65 -24.99 -17.46
C THR A 2 -11.79 -23.55 -16.94
N LEU A 3 -12.60 -22.71 -17.60
CA LEU A 3 -12.84 -21.32 -17.14
C LEU A 3 -13.34 -21.27 -15.68
N ILE A 4 -14.02 -22.32 -15.24
CA ILE A 4 -14.54 -22.47 -13.87
C ILE A 4 -13.41 -22.63 -12.85
N GLU A 5 -12.36 -23.40 -13.18
CA GLU A 5 -11.18 -23.54 -12.31
C GLU A 5 -10.41 -22.22 -12.19
N HIS A 6 -10.27 -21.48 -13.30
CA HIS A 6 -9.57 -20.19 -13.31
C HIS A 6 -10.31 -19.12 -12.49
N LEU A 7 -11.65 -19.08 -12.57
CA LEU A 7 -12.45 -18.20 -11.73
C LEU A 7 -12.39 -18.60 -10.23
N GLY A 8 -12.31 -19.90 -9.94
CA GLY A 8 -12.10 -20.40 -8.58
C GLY A 8 -10.77 -19.95 -7.98
N GLU A 9 -9.73 -19.93 -8.80
CA GLU A 9 -8.39 -19.44 -8.44
C GLU A 9 -8.40 -17.93 -8.15
N LEU A 10 -9.06 -17.12 -8.98
CA LEU A 10 -9.24 -15.69 -8.75
C LEU A 10 -9.88 -15.41 -7.38
N ARG A 11 -10.98 -16.11 -7.06
CA ARG A 11 -11.67 -15.95 -5.77
C ARG A 11 -10.74 -16.24 -4.60
N SER A 12 -10.00 -17.36 -4.64
CA SER A 12 -9.07 -17.73 -3.58
C SER A 12 -7.98 -16.68 -3.38
N ARG A 13 -7.45 -16.13 -4.48
CA ARG A 13 -6.41 -15.09 -4.45
C ARG A 13 -6.93 -13.78 -3.89
N ILE A 14 -8.12 -13.34 -4.30
CA ILE A 14 -8.76 -12.14 -3.74
C ILE A 14 -8.96 -12.27 -2.24
N ILE A 15 -9.42 -13.42 -1.75
CA ILE A 15 -9.59 -13.66 -0.30
C ILE A 15 -8.25 -13.56 0.43
N LYS A 16 -7.17 -14.14 -0.11
CA LYS A 16 -5.83 -14.04 0.48
C LYS A 16 -5.32 -12.60 0.53
N ILE A 17 -5.52 -11.82 -0.54
CA ILE A 17 -5.16 -10.39 -0.57
C ILE A 17 -5.99 -9.62 0.45
N ALA A 18 -7.30 -9.87 0.54
CA ALA A 18 -8.17 -9.22 1.50
C ALA A 18 -7.75 -9.50 2.95
N ILE A 19 -7.43 -10.76 3.28
CA ILE A 19 -6.95 -11.14 4.61
C ILE A 19 -5.61 -10.45 4.92
N ALA A 20 -4.68 -10.42 3.96
CA ALA A 20 -3.41 -9.71 4.14
C ALA A 20 -3.64 -8.20 4.35
N PHE A 21 -4.50 -7.59 3.53
CA PHE A 21 -4.86 -6.18 3.62
C PHE A 21 -5.45 -5.81 4.97
N PHE A 22 -6.51 -6.51 5.40
CA PHE A 22 -7.16 -6.23 6.66
C PHE A 22 -6.26 -6.57 7.85
N GLY A 23 -5.45 -7.63 7.76
CA GLY A 23 -4.46 -7.97 8.78
C GLY A 23 -3.46 -6.83 8.99
N VAL A 24 -2.89 -6.30 7.90
CA VAL A 24 -1.93 -5.18 7.99
C VAL A 24 -2.62 -3.88 8.38
N ALA A 25 -3.82 -3.60 7.88
CA ALA A 25 -4.59 -2.40 8.26
C ALA A 25 -4.95 -2.39 9.75
N ILE A 26 -5.31 -3.54 10.33
CA ILE A 26 -5.56 -3.68 11.78
C ILE A 26 -4.27 -3.41 12.56
N VAL A 27 -3.13 -3.97 12.13
CA VAL A 27 -1.83 -3.67 12.75
C VAL A 27 -1.51 -2.18 12.64
N ALA A 28 -1.69 -1.57 11.47
CA ALA A 28 -1.47 -0.14 11.25
C ALA A 28 -2.36 0.74 12.14
N TRP A 29 -3.61 0.32 12.40
CA TRP A 29 -4.50 1.02 13.32
C TRP A 29 -3.97 1.06 14.76
N PHE A 30 -3.38 -0.04 15.26
CA PHE A 30 -2.76 -0.05 16.59
C PHE A 30 -1.58 0.91 16.69
N PHE A 31 -0.83 1.10 15.60
CA PHE A 31 0.32 1.99 15.53
C PHE A 31 0.00 3.36 14.88
N ARG A 32 -1.28 3.75 14.81
CA ARG A 32 -1.72 4.96 14.07
C ARG A 32 -1.01 6.24 14.50
N GLU A 33 -0.85 6.47 15.80
CA GLU A 33 -0.18 7.66 16.35
C GLU A 33 1.29 7.72 15.87
N ARG A 34 2.00 6.59 15.99
CA ARG A 34 3.40 6.48 15.56
C ARG A 34 3.56 6.68 14.05
N ILE A 35 2.65 6.11 13.26
CA ILE A 35 2.65 6.25 11.80
C ILE A 35 2.36 7.70 11.40
N PHE A 36 1.44 8.37 12.10
CA PHE A 36 1.08 9.76 11.85
C PHE A 36 2.26 10.69 12.15
N ASP A 37 2.94 10.50 13.28
CA ASP A 37 4.17 11.24 13.61
C ASP A 37 5.26 11.03 12.56
N TRP A 38 5.42 9.78 12.11
CA TRP A 38 6.39 9.46 11.05
C TRP A 38 6.00 10.12 9.73
N LEU A 39 4.71 10.16 9.38
CA LEU A 39 4.22 10.79 8.16
C LEU A 39 4.49 12.30 8.15
N LEU A 40 4.42 12.96 9.30
CA LEU A 40 4.63 14.40 9.45
C LEU A 40 6.10 14.79 9.67
N ALA A 41 6.96 13.86 10.07
CA ALA A 41 8.39 14.13 10.30
C ALA A 41 9.11 14.88 9.17
N PRO A 42 8.88 14.60 7.87
CA PRO A 42 9.54 15.32 6.78
C PRO A 42 8.96 16.72 6.51
N ALA A 43 7.73 17.00 6.97
CA ALA A 43 7.12 18.31 6.85
C ALA A 43 7.68 19.33 7.87
N GLY A 44 8.25 18.85 8.99
CA GLY A 44 8.92 19.67 10.00
C GLY A 44 8.06 20.79 10.59
N ASP A 45 8.75 21.85 11.07
CA ASP A 45 8.20 23.04 11.71
C ASP A 45 7.22 23.85 10.85
N ALA A 46 7.10 23.56 9.54
CA ALA A 46 6.15 24.23 8.65
C ALA A 46 4.68 23.97 9.04
N LEU A 47 4.43 22.86 9.75
CA LEU A 47 3.12 22.47 10.26
C LEU A 47 2.98 22.63 11.79
N GLU A 48 4.08 22.90 12.52
CA GLU A 48 4.05 23.14 13.97
C GLU A 48 3.17 24.37 14.26
N GLY A 49 1.99 24.13 14.84
CA GLY A 49 1.01 25.16 15.20
C GLY A 49 -0.18 25.31 14.25
N LYS A 50 -0.23 24.62 13.10
CA LYS A 50 -1.38 24.65 12.16
C LYS A 50 -2.26 23.40 12.20
N LEU A 51 -1.82 22.32 12.86
CA LEU A 51 -2.60 21.09 13.03
C LEU A 51 -3.54 21.24 14.22
N ASN A 52 -4.72 21.83 13.99
CA ASN A 52 -5.79 21.86 14.98
C ASN A 52 -6.77 20.71 14.72
N VAL A 53 -7.04 19.90 15.73
CA VAL A 53 -8.07 18.85 15.64
C VAL A 53 -9.44 19.52 15.69
N THR A 54 -10.04 19.69 14.52
CA THR A 54 -11.32 20.39 14.32
C THR A 54 -12.53 19.60 14.85
N GLY A 55 -12.37 18.31 15.18
CA GLY A 55 -13.35 17.54 15.95
C GLY A 55 -12.97 16.06 16.16
N VAL A 56 -13.55 15.42 17.18
CA VAL A 56 -13.29 14.00 17.53
C VAL A 56 -13.65 13.05 16.38
N THR A 57 -14.74 13.34 15.66
CA THR A 57 -15.18 12.57 14.50
C THR A 57 -14.15 12.65 13.37
N GLU A 58 -13.59 13.82 13.10
CA GLU A 58 -12.61 14.02 12.03
C GLU A 58 -11.27 13.34 12.34
N GLN A 59 -10.86 13.33 13.61
CA GLN A 59 -9.69 12.59 14.05
C GLN A 59 -9.86 11.09 13.80
N LEU A 60 -11.01 10.52 14.16
CA LEU A 60 -11.31 9.10 13.90
C LEU A 60 -11.27 8.76 12.40
N PHE A 61 -11.87 9.59 11.54
CA PHE A 61 -11.84 9.38 10.10
C PHE A 61 -10.43 9.49 9.52
N THR A 62 -9.60 10.38 10.06
CA THR A 62 -8.21 10.57 9.63
C THR A 62 -7.37 9.36 9.99
N ASP A 63 -7.47 8.90 11.24
CA ASP A 63 -6.82 7.68 11.72
C ASP A 63 -7.22 6.46 10.89
N MET A 64 -8.50 6.36 10.51
CA MET A 64 -9.01 5.24 9.71
C MET A 64 -8.50 5.27 8.28
N LYS A 65 -8.50 6.45 7.66
CA LYS A 65 -7.90 6.65 6.33
C LYS A 65 -6.41 6.32 6.35
N LEU A 66 -5.68 6.80 7.36
CA LEU A 66 -4.25 6.52 7.51
C LEU A 66 -3.98 5.01 7.58
N ALA A 67 -4.68 4.31 8.47
CA ALA A 67 -4.52 2.87 8.64
C ALA A 67 -4.85 2.09 7.35
N LEU A 68 -5.89 2.50 6.62
CA LEU A 68 -6.26 1.90 5.34
C LEU A 68 -5.23 2.18 4.24
N TYR A 69 -4.71 3.40 4.14
CA TYR A 69 -3.70 3.75 3.14
C TYR A 69 -2.37 3.04 3.41
N VAL A 70 -1.91 3.01 4.66
CA VAL A 70 -0.70 2.27 5.03
C VAL A 70 -0.90 0.77 4.87
N GLY A 71 -2.07 0.25 5.26
CA GLY A 71 -2.45 -1.14 5.01
C GLY A 71 -2.39 -1.50 3.52
N PHE A 72 -2.90 -0.63 2.65
CA PHE A 72 -2.87 -0.80 1.21
C PHE A 72 -1.43 -0.83 0.68
N LEU A 73 -0.65 0.18 1.07
CA LEU A 73 0.74 0.37 0.66
C LEU A 73 1.61 -0.83 1.01
N LEU A 74 1.48 -1.36 2.23
CA LEU A 74 2.21 -2.53 2.71
C LEU A 74 1.69 -3.85 2.12
N THR A 75 0.45 -3.89 1.62
CA THR A 75 -0.14 -5.09 0.98
C THR A 75 0.19 -5.17 -0.51
N ILE A 76 0.65 -4.09 -1.15
CA ILE A 76 1.01 -4.06 -2.57
C ILE A 76 1.95 -5.20 -2.98
N PRO A 77 3.04 -5.55 -2.25
CA PRO A 77 3.90 -6.67 -2.63
C PRO A 77 3.15 -8.00 -2.70
N VAL A 78 2.24 -8.24 -1.76
CA VAL A 78 1.38 -9.43 -1.73
C VAL A 78 0.37 -9.40 -2.88
N LEU A 79 -0.21 -8.23 -3.15
CA LEU A 79 -1.15 -8.02 -4.25
C LEU A 79 -0.47 -8.32 -5.60
N LEU A 80 0.72 -7.77 -5.83
CA LEU A 80 1.51 -8.01 -7.05
C LEU A 80 1.87 -9.48 -7.20
N TYR A 81 2.28 -10.15 -6.12
CA TYR A 81 2.57 -11.59 -6.14
C TYR A 81 1.33 -12.43 -6.48
N GLN A 82 0.18 -12.13 -5.87
CA GLN A 82 -1.04 -12.90 -6.11
C GLN A 82 -1.64 -12.63 -7.49
N LEU A 83 -1.59 -11.38 -7.96
CA LEU A 83 -1.97 -11.02 -9.32
C LEU A 83 -1.10 -11.76 -10.34
N TRP A 84 0.21 -11.85 -10.08
CA TRP A 84 1.10 -12.64 -10.93
C TRP A 84 0.74 -14.10 -10.95
N ALA A 85 0.59 -14.73 -9.78
CA ALA A 85 0.36 -16.15 -9.72
C ALA A 85 -0.99 -16.54 -10.36
N PHE A 86 -1.91 -15.59 -10.54
CA PHE A 86 -3.11 -15.72 -11.39
C PHE A 86 -2.81 -15.65 -12.90
N VAL A 87 -1.88 -14.78 -13.32
CA VAL A 87 -1.50 -14.59 -14.74
C VAL A 87 -0.48 -15.62 -15.22
N ALA A 88 0.38 -16.13 -14.34
CA ALA A 88 1.47 -17.06 -14.66
C ALA A 88 1.03 -18.34 -15.41
N PRO A 89 -0.14 -18.96 -15.12
CA PRO A 89 -0.65 -20.08 -15.90
C PRO A 89 -1.00 -19.70 -17.36
N ALA A 90 -1.33 -18.44 -17.63
CA ALA A 90 -1.76 -17.98 -18.95
C ALA A 90 -0.61 -17.62 -19.90
N VAL A 91 0.60 -17.38 -19.38
CA VAL A 91 1.75 -16.84 -20.17
C VAL A 91 2.69 -17.94 -20.70
N GLY A 92 2.49 -19.20 -20.31
CA GLY A 92 3.33 -20.32 -20.74
C GLY A 92 4.72 -20.35 -20.07
N ASP A 93 5.41 -21.49 -20.17
CA ASP A 93 6.65 -21.74 -19.40
C ASP A 93 7.83 -20.84 -19.81
N MET A 94 7.87 -20.38 -21.06
CA MET A 94 8.95 -19.54 -21.60
C MET A 94 8.90 -18.10 -21.07
N GLY A 95 7.71 -17.57 -20.73
CA GLY A 95 7.55 -16.20 -20.21
C GLY A 95 7.61 -16.09 -18.69
N ARG A 96 7.68 -17.22 -17.96
CA ARG A 96 7.60 -17.23 -16.50
C ARG A 96 8.76 -16.50 -15.83
N ALA A 97 10.00 -16.72 -16.28
CA ALA A 97 11.20 -16.06 -15.75
C ALA A 97 11.22 -14.54 -16.03
N PHE A 98 10.85 -14.12 -17.24
CA PHE A 98 10.77 -12.70 -17.60
C PHE A 98 9.73 -11.95 -16.75
N THR A 99 8.60 -12.61 -16.47
CA THR A 99 7.54 -12.03 -15.65
C THR A 99 7.97 -11.85 -14.19
N TYR A 100 8.75 -12.80 -13.62
CA TYR A 100 9.34 -12.64 -12.28
C TYR A 100 10.26 -11.41 -12.18
N THR A 101 11.07 -11.15 -13.20
CA THR A 101 11.91 -9.95 -13.27
C THR A 101 11.05 -8.68 -13.31
N ILE A 102 9.97 -8.66 -14.10
CA ILE A 102 9.07 -7.51 -14.16
C ILE A 102 8.42 -7.22 -12.81
N ILE A 103 7.97 -8.23 -12.07
CA ILE A 103 7.25 -8.02 -10.80
C ILE A 103 8.18 -7.60 -9.67
N SER A 104 9.36 -8.20 -9.60
CA SER A 104 10.38 -7.74 -8.66
C SER A 104 10.75 -6.29 -8.96
N MET A 105 10.91 -5.93 -10.24
CA MET A 105 11.15 -4.55 -10.65
C MET A 105 9.95 -3.62 -10.36
N ALA A 106 8.71 -4.07 -10.57
CA ALA A 106 7.51 -3.30 -10.26
C ALA A 106 7.35 -3.07 -8.75
N SER A 107 7.66 -4.09 -7.94
CA SER A 107 7.64 -3.98 -6.47
C SER A 107 8.73 -3.02 -5.98
N ALA A 108 9.94 -3.12 -6.56
CA ALA A 108 11.04 -2.20 -6.27
C ALA A 108 10.70 -0.76 -6.69
N LEU A 109 10.11 -0.58 -7.86
CA LEU A 109 9.69 0.73 -8.37
C LEU A 109 8.55 1.32 -7.54
N PHE A 110 7.63 0.48 -7.07
CA PHE A 110 6.59 0.91 -6.14
C PHE A 110 7.19 1.43 -4.84
N LEU A 111 8.10 0.67 -4.21
CA LEU A 111 8.80 1.10 -2.99
C LEU A 111 9.61 2.39 -3.23
N ALA A 112 10.26 2.50 -4.39
CA ALA A 112 10.96 3.72 -4.79
C ALA A 112 9.99 4.91 -4.94
N GLY A 113 8.80 4.69 -5.51
CA GLY A 113 7.74 5.70 -5.61
C GLY A 113 7.22 6.16 -4.25
N VAL A 114 7.02 5.22 -3.31
CA VAL A 114 6.66 5.53 -1.92
C VAL A 114 7.74 6.39 -1.26
N ALA A 115 9.01 5.97 -1.38
CA ALA A 115 10.13 6.72 -0.82
C ALA A 115 10.23 8.12 -1.45
N PHE A 116 10.06 8.23 -2.77
CA PHE A 116 10.06 9.52 -3.47
C PHE A 116 8.92 10.43 -3.00
N GLY A 117 7.71 9.90 -2.84
CA GLY A 117 6.58 10.65 -2.29
C GLY A 117 6.85 11.20 -0.89
N TYR A 118 7.44 10.38 -0.03
CA TYR A 118 7.73 10.74 1.36
C TYR A 118 8.91 11.72 1.50
N PHE A 119 10.04 11.46 0.83
CA PHE A 119 11.27 12.24 1.00
C PHE A 119 11.38 13.46 0.08
N VAL A 120 10.65 13.51 -1.04
CA VAL A 120 10.77 14.59 -2.03
C VAL A 120 9.48 15.37 -2.15
N VAL A 121 8.37 14.69 -2.43
CA VAL A 121 7.09 15.39 -2.73
C VAL A 121 6.52 16.07 -1.50
N LEU A 122 6.54 15.41 -0.34
CA LEU A 122 5.99 15.93 0.91
C LEU A 122 6.70 17.21 1.43
N PRO A 123 8.04 17.28 1.55
CA PRO A 123 8.71 18.51 1.97
C PRO A 123 8.58 19.64 0.95
N ILE A 124 8.65 19.33 -0.35
CA ILE A 124 8.48 20.35 -1.39
C ILE A 124 7.04 20.89 -1.37
N GLY A 125 6.03 20.02 -1.26
CA GLY A 125 4.64 20.43 -1.22
C GLY A 125 4.31 21.32 -0.01
N THR A 126 4.92 21.06 1.14
CA THR A 126 4.74 21.87 2.35
C THR A 126 5.48 23.21 2.31
N GLN A 127 6.54 23.34 1.51
CA GLN A 127 7.19 24.63 1.25
C GLN A 127 6.37 25.57 0.35
N PHE A 128 5.47 25.03 -0.47
CA PHE A 128 4.60 25.79 -1.37
C PHE A 128 3.25 26.19 -0.75
N LEU A 129 2.95 25.74 0.47
CA LEU A 129 1.71 25.97 1.22
C LEU A 129 1.90 27.00 2.34
#